data_AF-A0A495Z3W6-F1
#
_entry.id   AF-A0A495Z3W6-F1
#
_cell.length_a   1.000
_cell.length_b   1.000
_cell.length_c   1.000
_cell.angle_alpha   90.00
_cell.angle_beta   90.00
_cell.angle_gamma   90.00
#
_symmetry.space_group_name_H-M   'P 1'
#
loop_
_entity.id
_entity.type
_entity.pdbx_description
1 polymer ?
#
loop_
_entity_poly.entity_id
_entity_poly.type
_entity_poly.pdbx_seq_one_letter_code
_entity_poly.pdbx_strand_id
1 'polypeptide(L)'
;MESTTVAGERGLPSLHVGTGSVNLQADDSMIVAGSILPRHVKGQEGELRAVAIVIEKPPSPKLAIVVCDVIVVERDDVDAVVSEIEQTTGISPANILISATHTHHSPSTIAVHGYGRDEVFCQRLREGIVKAVQQADANLSENESYFYFHQGEERTIGGNSRLLLADGTIWWVGPGTDAVRPTGPFDPQLPVFAFRDADDQLQALMYNHSTHTIGTCNGDVRSPSFYGLTAQELEAELGGSVCFLPGAFGSTHNVTEVPPSEAVRRLKRAITNAMRQAKLMPVDKLASIQRPFTFKIRTFDEIVEDEKVSSYCRKRVPDGADSTINVFRNMRQALAPQQGQVRETTLIAMVIGEVAIVGVPGELFTGLGVDLKERSPFEHTYVVSLANDWMGYLPDREAHELGGYQTWMGLHSYAEEGTGERMVDESLRMLQQLAA
;
A
#
# COMPACT_ATOMS: atom_id res chain seq x y z
N MET A 1 -20.19 -9.48 -39.35
CA MET A 1 -20.21 -10.89 -39.78
C MET A 1 -18.79 -11.19 -40.18
N GLU A 2 -17.97 -11.89 -39.40
CA GLU A 2 -18.25 -13.16 -38.75
C GLU A 2 -18.02 -13.15 -37.24
N SER A 3 -19.02 -13.68 -36.54
CA SER A 3 -18.92 -14.22 -35.20
C SER A 3 -17.99 -15.43 -35.24
N THR A 4 -16.91 -15.39 -34.46
CA THR A 4 -16.22 -16.61 -34.02
C THR A 4 -16.45 -16.73 -32.52
N THR A 5 -17.63 -17.23 -32.18
CA THR A 5 -17.88 -17.92 -30.92
C THR A 5 -16.86 -19.05 -30.76
N VAL A 6 -15.84 -18.83 -29.92
CA VAL A 6 -15.02 -19.93 -29.39
C VAL A 6 -15.80 -20.53 -28.22
N ALA A 7 -16.76 -21.39 -28.56
CA ALA A 7 -17.28 -22.37 -27.64
C ALA A 7 -16.39 -23.62 -27.75
N GLY A 8 -15.59 -23.90 -26.73
CA GLY A 8 -14.95 -25.22 -26.58
C GLY A 8 -13.48 -25.22 -26.18
N GLU A 9 -13.19 -24.90 -24.92
CA GLU A 9 -12.19 -25.57 -24.08
C GLU A 9 -12.51 -25.24 -22.60
N ARG A 10 -13.65 -25.73 -22.10
CA ARG A 10 -14.00 -25.61 -20.68
C ARG A 10 -13.23 -26.67 -19.89
N GLY A 11 -12.07 -26.29 -19.36
CA GLY A 11 -11.28 -27.11 -18.44
C GLY A 11 -10.49 -26.32 -17.40
N LEU A 12 -10.56 -24.98 -17.42
CA LEU A 12 -9.86 -24.14 -16.45
C LEU A 12 -10.80 -23.84 -15.28
N PRO A 13 -10.34 -24.00 -14.03
CA PRO A 13 -11.25 -23.99 -12.91
C PRO A 13 -11.71 -22.56 -12.64
N SER A 14 -13.02 -22.36 -12.62
CA SER A 14 -13.71 -21.08 -12.42
C SER A 14 -13.54 -20.52 -11.01
N LEU A 15 -13.81 -19.22 -10.87
CA LEU A 15 -13.90 -18.49 -9.61
C LEU A 15 -15.29 -17.89 -9.44
N HIS A 16 -15.67 -17.60 -8.21
CA HIS A 16 -16.73 -16.62 -7.92
C HIS A 16 -16.06 -15.37 -7.36
N VAL A 17 -16.41 -14.22 -7.92
CA VAL A 17 -15.82 -12.94 -7.52
C VAL A 17 -16.95 -11.99 -7.16
N GLY A 18 -16.82 -11.36 -5.99
CA GLY A 18 -17.76 -10.35 -5.53
C GLY A 18 -17.02 -9.10 -5.11
N THR A 19 -17.66 -7.95 -5.29
CA THR A 19 -17.08 -6.64 -4.99
C THR A 19 -18.00 -5.78 -4.14
N GLY A 20 -17.39 -4.91 -3.35
CA GLY A 20 -18.07 -3.95 -2.49
C GLY A 20 -17.25 -2.66 -2.37
N SER A 21 -17.94 -1.53 -2.27
CA SER A 21 -17.30 -0.21 -2.23
C SER A 21 -18.11 0.74 -1.37
N VAL A 22 -17.46 1.33 -0.37
CA VAL A 22 -18.09 2.25 0.58
C VAL A 22 -17.33 3.56 0.61
N ASN A 23 -18.04 4.66 0.34
CA ASN A 23 -17.50 6.01 0.45
C ASN A 23 -17.37 6.45 1.92
N LEU A 24 -16.15 6.81 2.31
CA LEU A 24 -15.74 7.26 3.63
C LEU A 24 -15.94 8.77 3.75
N GLN A 25 -17.04 9.17 4.39
CA GLN A 25 -17.40 10.59 4.52
C GLN A 25 -16.36 11.37 5.34
N ALA A 26 -15.91 12.50 4.77
CA ALA A 26 -14.95 13.42 5.37
C ALA A 26 -15.40 14.87 5.15
N ASP A 27 -14.92 15.80 5.98
CA ASP A 27 -15.25 17.21 5.87
C ASP A 27 -14.04 18.13 6.12
N ASP A 28 -14.23 19.43 5.87
CA ASP A 28 -13.18 20.46 5.95
C ASP A 28 -12.66 20.71 7.38
N SER A 29 -13.34 20.21 8.41
CA SER A 29 -12.90 20.38 9.81
C SER A 29 -11.88 19.34 10.25
N MET A 30 -11.69 18.27 9.48
CA MET A 30 -10.81 17.17 9.82
C MET A 30 -9.35 17.47 9.45
N ILE A 31 -8.42 17.04 10.31
CA ILE A 31 -6.99 17.13 10.03
C ILE A 31 -6.63 16.13 8.94
N VAL A 32 -5.92 16.57 7.91
CA VAL A 32 -5.42 15.71 6.84
C VAL A 32 -4.02 15.19 7.18
N ALA A 33 -3.80 13.89 7.01
CA ALA A 33 -2.52 13.26 7.29
C ALA A 33 -1.50 13.40 6.16
N GLY A 34 -0.23 13.15 6.47
CA GLY A 34 0.86 13.04 5.49
C GLY A 34 1.88 14.18 5.50
N SER A 35 1.72 15.17 6.39
CA SER A 35 2.68 16.27 6.58
C SER A 35 3.49 16.11 7.87
N ILE A 36 4.41 17.03 8.18
CA ILE A 36 5.05 17.08 9.50
C ILE A 36 4.14 17.77 10.53
N LEU A 37 3.44 18.81 10.09
CA LEU A 37 2.52 19.60 10.91
C LEU A 37 1.08 19.30 10.51
N PRO A 38 0.11 19.47 11.43
CA PRO A 38 -1.31 19.31 11.12
C PRO A 38 -1.71 20.29 10.01
N ARG A 39 -2.50 19.81 9.04
CA ARG A 39 -3.05 20.63 7.97
C ARG A 39 -4.54 20.39 7.81
N HIS A 40 -5.25 21.41 7.35
CA HIS A 40 -6.65 21.32 6.93
C HIS A 40 -6.75 21.78 5.48
N VAL A 41 -7.67 21.19 4.74
CA VAL A 41 -7.94 21.51 3.33
C VAL A 41 -9.42 21.81 3.14
N LYS A 42 -9.74 22.54 2.07
CA LYS A 42 -11.11 22.87 1.71
C LYS A 42 -11.51 22.20 0.41
N GLY A 43 -12.63 21.49 0.44
CA GLY A 43 -13.13 20.76 -0.73
C GLY A 43 -12.48 19.39 -0.92
N GLN A 44 -12.95 18.70 -1.96
CA GLN A 44 -12.58 17.32 -2.26
C GLN A 44 -12.65 17.06 -3.77
N GLU A 45 -11.79 16.18 -4.25
CA GLU A 45 -11.89 15.54 -5.56
C GLU A 45 -11.92 14.02 -5.39
N GLY A 46 -12.72 13.33 -6.22
CA GLY A 46 -12.95 11.90 -6.05
C GLY A 46 -13.63 11.53 -4.73
N GLU A 47 -13.92 10.24 -4.58
CA GLU A 47 -14.37 9.67 -3.31
C GLU A 47 -13.18 9.11 -2.53
N LEU A 48 -13.23 9.16 -1.20
CA LEU A 48 -12.36 8.35 -0.35
C LEU A 48 -13.12 7.05 -0.08
N ARG A 49 -12.58 5.88 -0.40
CA ARG A 49 -13.35 4.63 -0.34
C ARG A 49 -12.64 3.53 0.41
N ALA A 50 -13.41 2.60 0.97
CA ALA A 50 -12.97 1.24 1.23
C ALA A 50 -13.52 0.35 0.12
N VAL A 51 -12.63 -0.31 -0.64
CA VAL A 51 -12.99 -1.20 -1.76
C VAL A 51 -12.56 -2.61 -1.41
N ALA A 52 -13.49 -3.56 -1.44
CA ALA A 52 -13.28 -4.96 -1.14
C ALA A 52 -13.53 -5.83 -2.37
N ILE A 53 -12.67 -6.82 -2.57
CA ILE A 53 -12.82 -7.90 -3.55
C ILE A 53 -12.74 -9.21 -2.78
N VAL A 54 -13.79 -10.03 -2.88
CA VAL A 54 -13.84 -11.39 -2.33
C VAL A 54 -13.75 -12.38 -3.48
N ILE A 55 -12.84 -13.35 -3.35
CA ILE A 55 -12.59 -14.39 -4.34
C ILE A 55 -12.88 -15.74 -3.69
N GLU A 56 -13.72 -16.55 -4.33
CA GLU A 56 -14.08 -17.87 -3.88
C GLU A 56 -13.79 -18.93 -4.97
N LYS A 57 -13.30 -20.08 -4.52
CA LYS A 57 -13.12 -21.25 -5.36
C LYS A 57 -13.34 -22.53 -4.54
N PRO A 58 -14.56 -23.06 -4.41
CA PRO A 58 -14.77 -24.25 -3.62
C PRO A 58 -13.91 -25.44 -4.13
N PRO A 59 -13.29 -26.25 -3.25
CA PRO A 59 -13.41 -26.24 -1.80
C PRO A 59 -12.37 -25.36 -1.07
N SER A 60 -11.58 -24.54 -1.77
CA SER A 60 -10.64 -23.60 -1.15
C SER A 60 -11.35 -22.55 -0.30
N PRO A 61 -10.67 -22.00 0.72
CA PRO A 61 -11.20 -20.87 1.48
C PRO A 61 -11.37 -19.62 0.60
N LYS A 62 -12.32 -18.75 0.97
CA LYS A 62 -12.46 -17.40 0.41
C LYS A 62 -11.25 -16.55 0.78
N LEU A 63 -10.81 -15.70 -0.15
CA LEU A 63 -9.87 -14.60 0.12
C LEU A 63 -10.61 -13.27 0.06
N ALA A 64 -10.31 -12.36 0.98
CA ALA A 64 -10.79 -10.98 0.95
C ALA A 64 -9.60 -10.02 0.88
N ILE A 65 -9.60 -9.17 -0.15
CA ILE A 65 -8.60 -8.10 -0.33
C ILE A 65 -9.36 -6.78 -0.26
N VAL A 66 -8.95 -5.92 0.68
CA VAL A 66 -9.52 -4.61 0.92
C VAL A 66 -8.43 -3.56 0.77
N VAL A 67 -8.73 -2.47 0.08
CA VAL A 67 -7.89 -1.27 0.12
C VAL A 67 -8.70 -0.02 0.43
N CYS A 68 -8.11 0.85 1.24
CA CYS A 68 -8.75 2.06 1.73
C CYS A 68 -8.00 3.32 1.26
N ASP A 69 -8.73 4.33 0.78
CA ASP A 69 -8.18 5.65 0.44
C ASP A 69 -7.88 6.47 1.69
N VAL A 70 -6.89 6.01 2.45
CA VAL A 70 -6.39 6.62 3.68
C VAL A 70 -4.86 6.60 3.73
N ILE A 71 -4.27 7.27 4.71
CA ILE A 71 -2.83 7.26 4.91
C ILE A 71 -2.33 5.86 5.35
N VAL A 72 -2.95 5.26 6.38
CA VAL A 72 -2.64 3.91 6.89
C VAL A 72 -3.88 3.33 7.61
N VAL A 73 -3.86 2.03 7.91
CA VAL A 73 -4.81 1.39 8.85
C VAL A 73 -3.99 0.73 9.94
N GLU A 74 -4.18 1.13 11.21
CA GLU A 74 -3.39 0.63 12.33
C GLU A 74 -3.93 -0.71 12.86
N ARG A 75 -3.06 -1.50 13.51
CA ARG A 75 -3.41 -2.84 14.01
C ARG A 75 -4.68 -2.89 14.85
N ASP A 76 -4.93 -1.90 15.70
CA ASP A 76 -6.12 -1.90 16.55
C ASP A 76 -7.43 -1.73 15.77
N ASP A 77 -7.42 -0.93 14.70
CA ASP A 77 -8.54 -0.85 13.76
C ASP A 77 -8.68 -2.15 12.96
N VAL A 78 -7.57 -2.72 12.50
CA VAL A 78 -7.56 -4.00 11.75
C VAL A 78 -8.09 -5.15 12.58
N ASP A 79 -7.60 -5.35 13.80
CA ASP A 79 -8.00 -6.43 14.70
C ASP A 79 -9.52 -6.38 14.99
N ALA A 80 -10.06 -5.18 15.23
CA ALA A 80 -11.48 -4.97 15.45
C ALA A 80 -12.32 -5.33 14.20
N VAL A 81 -11.90 -4.84 13.04
CA VAL A 81 -12.58 -5.03 11.76
C VAL A 81 -12.54 -6.48 11.30
N VAL A 82 -11.39 -7.13 11.40
CA VAL A 82 -11.19 -8.54 11.01
C VAL A 82 -12.07 -9.46 11.86
N SER A 83 -12.17 -9.21 13.16
CA SER A 83 -13.08 -9.95 14.05
C SER A 83 -14.55 -9.83 13.62
N GLU A 84 -14.99 -8.63 13.22
CA GLU A 84 -16.36 -8.42 12.75
C GLU A 84 -16.62 -9.04 11.37
N ILE A 85 -15.65 -8.97 10.46
CA ILE A 85 -15.73 -9.64 9.15
C ILE A 85 -15.87 -11.16 9.33
N GLU A 86 -15.04 -11.78 10.18
CA GLU A 86 -15.12 -13.22 10.44
C GLU A 86 -16.51 -13.61 10.96
N GLN A 87 -17.04 -12.85 11.92
CA GLN A 87 -18.37 -13.10 12.50
C GLN A 87 -19.51 -12.97 11.48
N THR A 88 -19.40 -12.06 10.51
CA THR A 88 -20.51 -11.71 9.59
C THR A 88 -20.44 -12.40 8.24
N THR A 89 -19.26 -12.82 7.80
CA THR A 89 -19.03 -13.44 6.47
C THR A 89 -18.45 -14.86 6.56
N GLY A 90 -17.90 -15.25 7.70
CA GLY A 90 -17.18 -16.52 7.87
C GLY A 90 -15.80 -16.57 7.21
N ILE A 91 -15.32 -15.47 6.63
CA ILE A 91 -13.97 -15.38 6.06
C ILE A 91 -12.97 -15.34 7.22
N SER A 92 -12.07 -16.32 7.28
CA SER A 92 -11.07 -16.42 8.34
C SER A 92 -10.09 -15.24 8.33
N PRO A 93 -9.64 -14.74 9.50
CA PRO A 93 -8.60 -13.71 9.63
C PRO A 93 -7.36 -13.95 8.77
N ALA A 94 -6.94 -15.21 8.64
CA ALA A 94 -5.77 -15.59 7.85
C ALA A 94 -5.94 -15.36 6.33
N ASN A 95 -7.17 -15.09 5.88
CA ASN A 95 -7.53 -14.88 4.48
C ASN A 95 -7.99 -13.43 4.19
N ILE A 96 -7.77 -12.50 5.13
CA ILE A 96 -8.16 -11.09 4.98
C ILE A 96 -6.89 -10.23 4.90
N LEU A 97 -6.75 -9.51 3.79
CA LEU A 97 -5.74 -8.49 3.58
C LEU A 97 -6.42 -7.13 3.52
N ILE A 98 -6.10 -6.23 4.44
CA ILE A 98 -6.54 -4.84 4.46
C ILE A 98 -5.33 -3.95 4.26
N SER A 99 -5.38 -3.06 3.27
CA SER A 99 -4.30 -2.12 2.93
C SER A 99 -4.81 -0.68 2.86
N ALA A 100 -3.91 0.29 2.93
CA ALA A 100 -4.19 1.69 2.60
C ALA A 100 -3.55 2.07 1.26
N THR A 101 -4.14 2.98 0.48
CA THR A 101 -3.51 3.53 -0.74
C THR A 101 -2.36 4.49 -0.44
N HIS A 102 -2.20 4.86 0.83
CA HIS A 102 -1.23 5.83 1.33
C HIS A 102 -1.47 7.25 0.81
N THR A 103 -2.72 7.65 0.59
CA THR A 103 -3.00 9.03 0.20
C THR A 103 -2.63 10.00 1.32
N HIS A 104 -1.85 11.03 1.00
CA HIS A 104 -1.56 12.16 1.91
C HIS A 104 -2.67 13.22 1.88
N HIS A 105 -3.85 12.87 1.38
CA HIS A 105 -5.00 13.77 1.17
C HIS A 105 -6.31 13.22 1.77
N SER A 106 -6.23 12.33 2.77
CA SER A 106 -7.38 11.89 3.58
C SER A 106 -7.31 12.47 5.00
N PRO A 107 -8.44 12.54 5.73
CA PRO A 107 -8.38 12.73 7.18
C PRO A 107 -7.44 11.73 7.85
N SER A 108 -6.86 12.16 8.98
CA SER A 108 -5.84 11.41 9.68
C SER A 108 -6.41 10.16 10.34
N THR A 109 -5.83 9.00 10.02
CA THR A 109 -6.11 7.72 10.67
C THR A 109 -5.00 7.30 11.64
N ILE A 110 -4.00 8.17 11.86
CA ILE A 110 -2.84 7.84 12.68
C ILE A 110 -2.32 9.00 13.53
N ALA A 111 -1.78 8.67 14.70
CA ALA A 111 -0.96 9.58 15.49
C ALA A 111 0.53 9.47 15.08
N VAL A 112 0.98 10.40 14.23
CA VAL A 112 2.37 10.52 13.78
C VAL A 112 2.72 11.99 13.60
N HIS A 113 4.01 12.32 13.73
CA HIS A 113 4.49 13.69 13.63
C HIS A 113 3.74 14.65 14.58
N GLY A 114 3.26 15.79 14.08
CA GLY A 114 2.56 16.82 14.85
C GLY A 114 1.05 16.66 14.94
N TYR A 115 0.47 15.53 14.53
CA TYR A 115 -1.00 15.32 14.54
C TYR A 115 -1.41 13.95 15.08
N GLY A 116 -2.67 13.87 15.49
CA GLY A 116 -3.32 12.66 15.98
C GLY A 116 -4.28 12.05 14.96
N ARG A 117 -4.98 10.99 15.40
CA ARG A 117 -6.11 10.41 14.69
C ARG A 117 -7.32 11.34 14.72
N ASP A 118 -8.11 11.31 13.66
CA ASP A 118 -9.49 11.78 13.67
C ASP A 118 -10.41 10.60 14.02
N GLU A 119 -10.85 10.53 15.27
CA GLU A 119 -11.60 9.37 15.79
C GLU A 119 -12.94 9.15 15.07
N VAL A 120 -13.58 10.22 14.60
CA VAL A 120 -14.82 10.14 13.84
C VAL A 120 -14.54 9.48 12.49
N PHE A 121 -13.46 9.87 11.82
CA PHE A 121 -13.06 9.27 10.57
C PHE A 121 -12.55 7.83 10.74
N CYS A 122 -11.77 7.52 11.79
CA CYS A 122 -11.38 6.14 12.11
C CYS A 122 -12.60 5.23 12.34
N GLN A 123 -13.64 5.72 13.04
CA GLN A 123 -14.89 4.97 13.16
C GLN A 123 -15.54 4.71 11.79
N ARG A 124 -15.64 5.74 10.95
CA ARG A 124 -16.20 5.61 9.59
C ARG A 124 -15.39 4.64 8.72
N LEU A 125 -14.07 4.63 8.87
CA LEU A 125 -13.17 3.70 8.20
C LEU A 125 -13.47 2.25 8.61
N ARG A 126 -13.51 1.96 9.92
CA ARG A 126 -13.82 0.61 10.42
C ARG A 126 -15.16 0.11 9.90
N GLU A 127 -16.21 0.91 10.04
CA GLU A 127 -17.54 0.58 9.52
C GLU A 127 -17.55 0.40 7.99
N GLY A 128 -16.80 1.24 7.28
CA GLY A 128 -16.67 1.19 5.83
C GLY A 128 -16.01 -0.09 5.34
N ILE A 129 -14.92 -0.53 5.98
CA ILE A 129 -14.23 -1.77 5.63
C ILE A 129 -15.16 -2.98 5.83
N VAL A 130 -15.78 -3.10 7.00
CA VAL A 130 -16.70 -4.22 7.29
C VAL A 130 -17.83 -4.26 6.25
N LYS A 131 -18.48 -3.13 6.00
CA LYS A 131 -19.57 -3.03 5.02
C LYS A 131 -19.11 -3.36 3.60
N ALA A 132 -17.93 -2.92 3.19
CA ALA A 132 -17.39 -3.23 1.87
C ALA A 132 -17.17 -4.75 1.70
N VAL A 133 -16.63 -5.43 2.71
CA VAL A 133 -16.43 -6.88 2.67
C VAL A 133 -17.76 -7.64 2.70
N GLN A 134 -18.72 -7.21 3.53
CA GLN A 134 -20.06 -7.79 3.54
C GLN A 134 -20.76 -7.66 2.18
N GLN A 135 -20.66 -6.50 1.53
CA GLN A 135 -21.17 -6.29 0.19
C GLN A 135 -20.47 -7.20 -0.82
N ALA A 136 -19.14 -7.27 -0.77
CA ALA A 136 -18.36 -8.13 -1.67
C ALA A 136 -18.72 -9.61 -1.50
N ASP A 137 -18.88 -10.09 -0.28
CA ASP A 137 -19.27 -11.47 -0.01
C ASP A 137 -20.70 -11.78 -0.48
N ALA A 138 -21.64 -10.85 -0.23
CA ALA A 138 -23.02 -10.99 -0.69
C ALA A 138 -23.18 -10.89 -2.21
N ASN A 139 -22.25 -10.20 -2.87
CA ASN A 139 -22.22 -9.99 -4.32
C ASN A 139 -21.35 -11.03 -5.05
N LEU A 140 -20.96 -12.14 -4.41
CA LEU A 140 -20.24 -13.22 -5.10
C LEU A 140 -21.03 -13.66 -6.34
N SER A 141 -20.37 -13.60 -7.50
CA SER A 141 -21.01 -13.86 -8.78
C SER A 141 -21.66 -15.25 -8.81
N GLU A 142 -22.92 -15.35 -9.25
CA GLU A 142 -23.55 -16.68 -9.45
C GLU A 142 -22.86 -17.45 -10.58
N ASN A 143 -22.48 -16.72 -11.64
CA ASN A 143 -21.74 -17.26 -12.77
C ASN A 143 -20.24 -17.28 -12.52
N GLU A 144 -19.56 -18.16 -13.25
CA GLU A 144 -18.11 -18.33 -13.23
C GLU A 144 -17.39 -17.06 -13.73
N SER A 145 -16.40 -16.63 -12.96
CA SER A 145 -15.41 -15.62 -13.31
C SER A 145 -14.05 -16.27 -13.63
N TYR A 146 -13.28 -15.57 -14.45
CA TYR A 146 -11.98 -15.98 -14.99
C TYR A 146 -10.92 -14.96 -14.62
N PHE A 147 -9.78 -15.43 -14.15
CA PHE A 147 -8.65 -14.60 -13.74
C PHE A 147 -7.70 -14.37 -14.90
N TYR A 148 -7.46 -13.11 -15.24
CA TYR A 148 -6.50 -12.67 -16.24
C TYR A 148 -5.38 -11.87 -15.60
N PHE A 149 -4.15 -12.15 -16.01
CA PHE A 149 -2.97 -11.54 -15.44
C PHE A 149 -2.02 -11.00 -16.51
N HIS A 150 -1.42 -9.84 -16.23
CA HIS A 150 -0.26 -9.33 -16.95
C HIS A 150 0.62 -8.50 -16.03
N GLN A 151 1.94 -8.63 -16.17
CA GLN A 151 2.88 -7.67 -15.60
C GLN A 151 3.14 -6.53 -16.59
N GLY A 152 2.46 -5.41 -16.41
CA GLY A 152 2.77 -4.17 -17.11
C GLY A 152 3.93 -3.42 -16.45
N GLU A 153 4.22 -2.22 -16.97
CA GLU A 153 5.17 -1.28 -16.35
C GLU A 153 4.68 0.16 -16.48
N GLU A 154 4.97 0.97 -15.46
CA GLU A 154 4.90 2.43 -15.49
C GLU A 154 6.24 2.97 -14.94
N ARG A 155 7.02 3.64 -15.79
CA ARG A 155 8.39 4.07 -15.44
C ARG A 155 8.52 5.55 -15.10
N THR A 156 7.46 6.31 -15.26
CA THR A 156 7.54 7.74 -15.53
C THR A 156 6.88 8.60 -14.47
N ILE A 157 6.13 8.04 -13.52
CA ILE A 157 5.48 8.78 -12.42
C ILE A 157 6.23 8.63 -11.09
N GLY A 158 7.29 7.82 -11.05
CA GLY A 158 8.02 7.47 -9.84
C GLY A 158 9.52 7.31 -10.05
N GLY A 159 10.25 7.37 -8.94
CA GLY A 159 11.68 7.11 -8.89
C GLY A 159 12.15 7.00 -7.44
N ASN A 160 13.37 6.50 -7.24
CA ASN A 160 13.96 6.44 -5.91
C ASN A 160 14.22 7.86 -5.40
N SER A 161 13.56 8.23 -4.30
CA SER A 161 13.63 9.58 -3.74
C SER A 161 14.74 9.75 -2.71
N ARG A 162 15.42 8.67 -2.33
CA ARG A 162 16.61 8.73 -1.49
C ARG A 162 17.81 9.07 -2.36
N LEU A 163 18.02 10.37 -2.54
CA LEU A 163 19.13 10.90 -3.33
C LEU A 163 20.32 11.20 -2.42
N LEU A 164 21.47 10.61 -2.72
CA LEU A 164 22.73 10.97 -2.10
C LEU A 164 23.14 12.37 -2.56
N LEU A 165 23.45 13.25 -1.63
CA LEU A 165 23.83 14.63 -1.89
C LEU A 165 25.36 14.81 -1.82
N ALA A 166 25.86 15.91 -2.39
CA ALA A 166 27.30 16.19 -2.47
C ALA A 166 28.01 16.28 -1.10
N ASP A 167 27.26 16.54 -0.03
CA ASP A 167 27.75 16.60 1.35
C ASP A 167 27.67 15.26 2.10
N GLY A 168 27.26 14.18 1.42
CA GLY A 168 27.11 12.85 2.00
C GLY A 168 25.78 12.61 2.71
N THR A 169 24.88 13.60 2.80
CA THR A 169 23.54 13.40 3.38
C THR A 169 22.55 12.84 2.37
N ILE A 170 21.44 12.28 2.86
CA ILE A 170 20.32 11.82 2.01
C ILE A 170 19.26 12.91 1.94
N TRP A 171 18.83 13.23 0.72
CA TRP A 171 17.78 14.20 0.45
C TRP A 171 16.43 13.78 1.03
N TRP A 172 15.72 14.77 1.59
CA TRP A 172 14.34 14.65 2.05
C TRP A 172 13.48 15.79 1.50
N VAL A 173 13.80 17.02 1.88
CA VAL A 173 13.11 18.25 1.45
C VAL A 173 14.11 19.38 1.21
N GLY A 174 13.64 20.45 0.57
CA GLY A 174 14.44 21.59 0.12
C GLY A 174 15.02 21.36 -1.28
N PRO A 175 15.80 22.31 -1.81
CA PRO A 175 16.40 22.19 -3.14
C PRO A 175 17.24 20.91 -3.26
N GLY A 176 16.94 20.07 -4.25
CA GLY A 176 17.69 18.84 -4.56
C GLY A 176 18.78 19.04 -5.62
N THR A 177 19.23 20.27 -5.86
CA THR A 177 20.16 20.62 -6.95
C THR A 177 21.56 20.04 -6.78
N ASP A 178 21.92 19.62 -5.57
CA ASP A 178 23.19 18.97 -5.21
C ASP A 178 23.08 17.44 -5.16
N ALA A 179 22.00 16.86 -5.69
CA ALA A 179 21.84 15.42 -5.81
C ALA A 179 22.88 14.81 -6.77
N VAL A 180 23.55 13.77 -6.29
CA VAL A 180 24.59 13.04 -7.02
C VAL A 180 24.00 11.81 -7.72
N ARG A 181 23.24 10.99 -6.97
CA ARG A 181 22.62 9.76 -7.48
C ARG A 181 21.54 9.24 -6.52
N PRO A 182 20.58 8.43 -6.98
CA PRO A 182 19.75 7.62 -6.08
C PRO A 182 20.60 6.60 -5.31
N THR A 183 20.13 6.23 -4.11
CA THR A 183 20.78 5.21 -3.27
C THR A 183 20.21 3.81 -3.48
N GLY A 184 19.10 3.67 -4.21
CA GLY A 184 18.47 2.37 -4.46
C GLY A 184 17.64 2.36 -5.74
N PRO A 185 16.99 1.23 -6.03
CA PRO A 185 16.20 1.07 -7.24
C PRO A 185 14.85 1.79 -7.13
N PHE A 186 14.18 1.87 -8.28
CA PHE A 186 12.75 2.10 -8.42
C PHE A 186 12.16 0.86 -9.10
N ASP A 187 11.00 0.40 -8.63
CA ASP A 187 10.28 -0.74 -9.20
C ASP A 187 9.12 -0.22 -10.05
N PRO A 188 9.25 -0.25 -11.38
CA PRO A 188 8.23 0.25 -12.30
C PRO A 188 7.15 -0.79 -12.61
N GLN A 189 7.22 -2.01 -12.03
CA GLN A 189 6.27 -3.06 -12.36
C GLN A 189 4.85 -2.62 -11.98
N LEU A 190 3.92 -2.86 -12.89
CA LEU A 190 2.50 -2.54 -12.78
C LEU A 190 1.69 -3.79 -13.11
N PRO A 191 1.64 -4.79 -12.21
CA PRO A 191 0.82 -5.97 -12.44
C PRO A 191 -0.66 -5.60 -12.44
N VAL A 192 -1.41 -6.27 -13.30
CA VAL A 192 -2.85 -6.11 -13.46
C VAL A 192 -3.52 -7.46 -13.31
N PHE A 193 -4.51 -7.49 -12.43
CA PHE A 193 -5.34 -8.64 -12.08
C PHE A 193 -6.76 -8.32 -12.52
N ALA A 194 -7.22 -8.92 -13.61
CA ALA A 194 -8.57 -8.69 -14.11
C ALA A 194 -9.43 -9.94 -13.92
N PHE A 195 -10.60 -9.78 -13.32
CA PHE A 195 -11.59 -10.83 -13.17
C PHE A 195 -12.75 -10.52 -14.09
N ARG A 196 -13.03 -11.42 -15.03
CA ARG A 196 -14.11 -11.25 -16.00
C ARG A 196 -15.05 -12.44 -15.97
N ASP A 197 -16.34 -12.20 -16.18
CA ASP A 197 -17.32 -13.28 -16.29
C ASP A 197 -17.26 -13.99 -17.65
N ALA A 198 -18.17 -14.95 -17.84
CA ALA A 198 -18.32 -15.68 -19.09
C ALA A 198 -18.74 -14.83 -20.31
N ASP A 199 -19.26 -13.62 -20.09
CA ASP A 199 -19.64 -12.65 -21.13
C ASP A 199 -18.53 -11.59 -21.36
N ASP A 200 -17.32 -11.85 -20.85
CA ASP A 200 -16.13 -10.98 -20.89
C ASP A 200 -16.37 -9.60 -20.22
N GLN A 201 -17.36 -9.48 -19.32
CA GLN A 201 -17.58 -8.26 -18.55
C GLN A 201 -16.65 -8.21 -17.35
N LEU A 202 -16.06 -7.04 -17.11
CA LEU A 202 -15.16 -6.82 -15.98
C LEU A 202 -15.96 -6.81 -14.66
N GLN A 203 -15.61 -7.72 -13.76
CA GLN A 203 -16.16 -7.79 -12.41
C GLN A 203 -15.27 -7.01 -11.44
N ALA A 204 -13.96 -7.29 -11.48
CA ALA A 204 -12.97 -6.64 -10.63
C ALA A 204 -11.64 -6.43 -11.36
N LEU A 205 -10.94 -5.35 -11.01
CA LEU A 205 -9.60 -5.04 -11.48
C LEU A 205 -8.74 -4.60 -10.30
N MET A 206 -7.65 -5.31 -10.05
CA MET A 206 -6.61 -4.84 -9.14
C MET A 206 -5.38 -4.45 -9.95
N TYR A 207 -4.70 -3.40 -9.53
CA TYR A 207 -3.39 -3.04 -10.08
C TYR A 207 -2.45 -2.58 -8.96
N ASN A 208 -1.16 -2.83 -9.10
CA ASN A 208 -0.15 -2.48 -8.10
C ASN A 208 0.92 -1.57 -8.68
N HIS A 209 1.49 -0.67 -7.90
CA HIS A 209 2.62 0.16 -8.31
C HIS A 209 3.34 0.74 -7.08
N SER A 210 4.62 1.06 -7.23
CA SER A 210 5.52 1.39 -6.11
C SER A 210 5.93 2.87 -6.12
N THR A 211 5.00 3.80 -5.92
CA THR A 211 5.33 5.24 -5.76
C THR A 211 4.46 5.84 -4.66
N HIS A 212 5.02 6.68 -3.78
CA HIS A 212 4.24 7.43 -2.78
C HIS A 212 3.04 8.16 -3.40
N THR A 213 1.88 8.01 -2.76
CA THR A 213 0.58 8.49 -3.23
C THR A 213 0.31 9.93 -2.77
N ILE A 214 1.09 10.87 -3.32
CA ILE A 214 1.07 12.28 -2.95
C ILE A 214 0.62 13.15 -4.12
N GLY A 215 -0.29 14.10 -3.85
CA GLY A 215 -0.73 15.12 -4.79
C GLY A 215 -2.16 14.94 -5.27
N THR A 216 -2.68 16.00 -5.86
CA THR A 216 -4.07 16.20 -6.28
C THR A 216 -4.16 16.89 -7.64
N CYS A 217 -5.27 16.69 -8.34
CA CYS A 217 -5.51 17.33 -9.63
C CYS A 217 -6.01 18.78 -9.49
N ASN A 218 -6.76 19.10 -8.42
CA ASN A 218 -7.45 20.38 -8.24
C ASN A 218 -7.01 21.14 -6.98
N GLY A 219 -5.74 21.55 -6.92
CA GLY A 219 -5.21 22.29 -5.77
C GLY A 219 -5.17 21.45 -4.50
N ASP A 220 -4.91 22.05 -3.35
CA ASP A 220 -4.76 21.28 -2.11
C ASP A 220 -6.13 20.96 -1.47
N VAL A 221 -6.65 19.77 -1.76
CA VAL A 221 -7.98 19.26 -1.38
C VAL A 221 -7.90 17.85 -0.79
N ARG A 222 -9.01 17.37 -0.21
CA ARG A 222 -9.15 15.93 0.09
C ARG A 222 -9.21 15.14 -1.21
N SER A 223 -8.56 13.98 -1.26
CA SER A 223 -8.44 13.20 -2.49
C SER A 223 -7.95 11.78 -2.23
N PRO A 224 -8.39 10.79 -3.01
CA PRO A 224 -7.76 9.48 -3.06
C PRO A 224 -6.46 9.51 -3.90
N SER A 225 -6.03 10.70 -4.32
CA SER A 225 -4.84 10.99 -5.13
C SER A 225 -4.86 10.29 -6.49
N PHE A 226 -3.75 10.34 -7.22
CA PHE A 226 -3.69 9.92 -8.61
C PHE A 226 -3.96 8.42 -8.82
N TYR A 227 -3.67 7.54 -7.85
CA TYR A 227 -4.07 6.13 -7.96
C TYR A 227 -5.56 5.92 -7.74
N GLY A 228 -6.13 6.46 -6.66
CA GLY A 228 -7.56 6.27 -6.42
C GLY A 228 -8.43 6.97 -7.47
N LEU A 229 -8.01 8.14 -7.97
CA LEU A 229 -8.65 8.80 -9.12
C LEU A 229 -8.53 7.94 -10.40
N THR A 230 -7.38 7.33 -10.65
CA THR A 230 -7.21 6.38 -11.76
C THR A 230 -8.21 5.22 -11.65
N ALA A 231 -8.37 4.66 -10.45
CA ALA A 231 -9.31 3.57 -10.22
C ALA A 231 -10.75 4.00 -10.51
N GLN A 232 -11.19 5.14 -9.97
CA GLN A 232 -12.55 5.67 -10.17
C GLN A 232 -12.83 6.02 -11.63
N GLU A 233 -11.86 6.59 -12.35
CA GLU A 233 -12.02 6.86 -13.79
C GLU A 233 -12.10 5.57 -14.61
N LEU A 234 -11.33 4.53 -14.28
CA LEU A 234 -11.40 3.23 -14.96
C LEU A 234 -12.73 2.51 -14.68
N GLU A 235 -13.28 2.59 -13.48
CA GLU A 235 -14.61 2.03 -13.17
C GLU A 235 -15.69 2.69 -14.03
N ALA A 236 -15.65 4.01 -14.18
CA ALA A 236 -16.59 4.75 -15.02
C ALA A 236 -16.48 4.36 -16.51
N GLU A 237 -15.29 3.98 -16.98
CA GLU A 237 -15.02 3.61 -18.36
C GLU A 237 -15.28 2.13 -18.67
N LEU A 238 -14.95 1.24 -17.73
CA LEU A 238 -14.91 -0.22 -17.96
C LEU A 238 -16.03 -0.98 -17.25
N GLY A 239 -16.70 -0.37 -16.26
CA GLY A 239 -17.51 -1.09 -15.29
C GLY A 239 -16.66 -1.88 -14.30
N GLY A 240 -17.32 -2.70 -13.48
CA GLY A 240 -16.68 -3.44 -12.39
C GLY A 240 -16.13 -2.54 -11.28
N SER A 241 -15.47 -3.14 -10.29
CA SER A 241 -14.75 -2.41 -9.25
C SER A 241 -13.25 -2.41 -9.52
N VAL A 242 -12.58 -1.27 -9.32
CA VAL A 242 -11.15 -1.12 -9.55
C VAL A 242 -10.48 -0.68 -8.26
N CYS A 243 -9.36 -1.31 -7.90
CA CYS A 243 -8.59 -0.91 -6.74
C CYS A 243 -7.08 -0.94 -6.97
N PHE A 244 -6.39 -0.01 -6.29
CA PHE A 244 -4.94 0.11 -6.28
C PHE A 244 -4.37 -0.62 -5.08
N LEU A 245 -3.32 -1.42 -5.28
CA LEU A 245 -2.55 -2.04 -4.23
C LEU A 245 -1.17 -1.36 -4.13
N PRO A 246 -0.76 -0.83 -2.98
CA PRO A 246 0.56 -0.19 -2.87
C PRO A 246 1.71 -1.20 -2.94
N GLY A 247 2.66 -0.99 -3.85
CA GLY A 247 3.88 -1.80 -3.95
C GLY A 247 4.91 -1.53 -2.83
N ALA A 248 6.18 -1.88 -3.05
CA ALA A 248 7.28 -1.56 -2.12
C ALA A 248 7.76 -0.11 -2.36
N PHE A 249 6.99 0.86 -1.84
CA PHE A 249 7.14 2.28 -2.20
C PHE A 249 7.96 3.12 -1.20
N GLY A 250 8.41 2.55 -0.07
CA GLY A 250 8.95 3.30 1.08
C GLY A 250 10.18 4.19 0.77
N SER A 251 10.87 3.93 -0.34
CA SER A 251 12.01 4.71 -0.83
C SER A 251 11.73 5.47 -2.13
N THR A 252 10.47 5.60 -2.55
CA THR A 252 10.11 6.08 -3.90
C THR A 252 9.04 7.14 -3.87
N HIS A 253 9.22 8.19 -4.67
CA HIS A 253 8.28 9.31 -4.82
C HIS A 253 8.27 9.76 -6.28
N ASN A 254 7.39 10.70 -6.62
CA ASN A 254 7.37 11.37 -7.91
C ASN A 254 8.53 12.39 -8.04
N VAL A 255 9.75 11.89 -8.20
CA VAL A 255 10.99 12.70 -8.27
C VAL A 255 11.11 13.54 -9.54
N THR A 256 10.30 13.25 -10.56
CA THR A 256 10.24 14.00 -11.83
C THR A 256 9.11 15.02 -11.87
N GLU A 257 8.41 15.23 -10.75
CA GLU A 257 7.35 16.23 -10.59
C GLU A 257 6.24 16.10 -11.66
N VAL A 258 5.87 14.87 -12.04
CA VAL A 258 4.76 14.65 -12.97
C VAL A 258 3.47 15.18 -12.33
N PRO A 259 2.72 16.08 -12.99
CA PRO A 259 1.46 16.55 -12.44
C PRO A 259 0.50 15.37 -12.15
N PRO A 260 -0.24 15.36 -11.03
CA PRO A 260 -1.14 14.24 -10.69
C PRO A 260 -2.14 13.89 -11.80
N SER A 261 -2.68 14.89 -12.52
CA SER A 261 -3.58 14.65 -13.67
C SER A 261 -2.89 13.95 -14.83
N GLU A 262 -1.61 14.23 -15.06
CA GLU A 262 -0.80 13.52 -16.05
C GLU A 262 -0.44 12.11 -15.55
N ALA A 263 -0.17 11.93 -14.26
CA ALA A 263 0.05 10.61 -13.67
C ALA A 263 -1.18 9.70 -13.84
N VAL A 264 -2.39 10.21 -13.58
CA VAL A 264 -3.66 9.51 -13.85
C VAL A 264 -3.72 9.04 -15.31
N ARG A 265 -3.46 9.95 -16.26
CA ARG A 265 -3.49 9.62 -17.69
C ARG A 265 -2.48 8.53 -18.07
N ARG A 266 -1.26 8.59 -17.51
CA ARG A 266 -0.20 7.61 -17.78
C ARG A 266 -0.52 6.24 -17.19
N LEU A 267 -1.05 6.21 -15.96
CA LEU A 267 -1.50 4.99 -15.30
C LEU A 267 -2.63 4.33 -16.07
N LYS A 268 -3.71 5.06 -16.42
CA LYS A 268 -4.80 4.52 -17.22
C LYS A 268 -4.29 3.87 -18.50
N ARG A 269 -3.41 4.56 -19.24
CA ARG A 269 -2.79 4.01 -20.46
C ARG A 269 -2.00 2.73 -20.17
N ALA A 270 -1.18 2.71 -19.12
CA ALA A 270 -0.39 1.54 -18.76
C ALA A 270 -1.27 0.36 -18.35
N ILE A 271 -2.30 0.60 -17.53
CA ILE A 271 -3.28 -0.41 -17.08
C ILE A 271 -4.07 -0.95 -18.28
N THR A 272 -4.63 -0.09 -19.14
CA THR A 272 -5.36 -0.55 -20.34
C THR A 272 -4.46 -1.36 -21.27
N ASN A 273 -3.20 -0.97 -21.45
CA ASN A 273 -2.24 -1.72 -22.26
C ASN A 273 -1.90 -3.09 -21.63
N ALA A 274 -1.77 -3.16 -20.31
CA ALA A 274 -1.56 -4.40 -19.58
C ALA A 274 -2.79 -5.32 -19.67
N MET A 275 -3.99 -4.78 -19.51
CA MET A 275 -5.25 -5.54 -19.68
C MET A 275 -5.40 -6.15 -21.07
N ARG A 276 -4.97 -5.46 -22.13
CA ARG A 276 -4.98 -5.99 -23.51
C ARG A 276 -4.02 -7.16 -23.71
N GLN A 277 -2.98 -7.24 -22.90
CA GLN A 277 -1.96 -8.30 -22.94
C GLN A 277 -2.18 -9.37 -21.86
N ALA A 278 -3.20 -9.20 -21.01
CA ALA A 278 -3.50 -10.11 -19.95
C ALA A 278 -3.93 -11.47 -20.49
N LYS A 279 -3.32 -12.51 -19.93
CA LYS A 279 -3.58 -13.89 -20.29
C LYS A 279 -4.45 -14.53 -19.22
N LEU A 280 -5.32 -15.41 -19.66
CA LEU A 280 -6.09 -16.26 -18.76
C LEU A 280 -5.11 -17.11 -17.94
N MET A 281 -5.25 -17.03 -16.61
CA MET A 281 -4.44 -17.79 -15.66
C MET A 281 -5.29 -18.90 -15.05
N PRO A 282 -4.83 -20.17 -15.11
CA PRO A 282 -5.39 -21.23 -14.29
C PRO A 282 -5.29 -20.86 -12.81
N VAL A 283 -6.36 -21.13 -12.05
CA VAL A 283 -6.38 -20.88 -10.60
C VAL A 283 -6.52 -22.19 -9.87
N ASP A 284 -5.46 -22.97 -9.86
CA ASP A 284 -5.47 -24.34 -9.33
C ASP A 284 -5.41 -24.34 -7.79
N LYS A 285 -4.87 -23.25 -7.23
CA LYS A 285 -4.71 -23.02 -5.80
C LYS A 285 -5.25 -21.64 -5.45
N LEU A 286 -6.12 -21.59 -4.45
CA LEU A 286 -6.53 -20.38 -3.76
C LEU A 286 -6.26 -20.60 -2.28
N ALA A 287 -5.28 -19.89 -1.72
CA ALA A 287 -4.81 -20.12 -0.36
C ALA A 287 -4.15 -18.87 0.23
N SER A 288 -4.11 -18.81 1.56
CA SER A 288 -3.42 -17.77 2.30
C SER A 288 -2.75 -18.35 3.53
N ILE A 289 -1.67 -17.71 3.98
CA ILE A 289 -1.02 -17.94 5.25
C ILE A 289 -0.79 -16.59 5.91
N GLN A 290 -1.06 -16.53 7.20
CA GLN A 290 -0.77 -15.40 8.05
C GLN A 290 0.16 -15.85 9.18
N ARG A 291 1.17 -15.04 9.54
CA ARG A 291 2.10 -15.37 10.62
C ARG A 291 2.39 -14.15 11.51
N PRO A 292 2.41 -14.32 12.84
CA PRO A 292 2.90 -13.27 13.73
C PRO A 292 4.39 -13.04 13.47
N PHE A 293 4.81 -11.79 13.56
CA PHE A 293 6.19 -11.37 13.40
C PHE A 293 6.57 -10.44 14.54
N THR A 294 7.76 -10.65 15.12
CA THR A 294 8.24 -9.82 16.24
C THR A 294 9.48 -9.03 15.87
N PHE A 295 9.56 -7.81 16.37
CA PHE A 295 10.70 -6.93 16.21
C PHE A 295 10.90 -6.12 17.48
N LYS A 296 12.02 -5.42 17.60
CA LYS A 296 12.26 -4.49 18.71
C LYS A 296 12.18 -3.04 18.26
N ILE A 297 11.76 -2.18 19.18
CA ILE A 297 11.99 -0.74 19.04
C ILE A 297 13.49 -0.48 19.16
N ARG A 298 14.06 0.30 18.23
CA ARG A 298 15.47 0.70 18.25
C ARG A 298 15.85 1.34 19.58
N THR A 299 17.06 1.02 20.03
CA THR A 299 17.73 1.83 21.05
C THR A 299 18.41 2.99 20.36
N PHE A 300 18.27 4.20 20.91
CA PHE A 300 18.83 5.41 20.33
C PHE A 300 19.42 6.31 21.42
N ASP A 301 20.28 7.23 21.00
CA ASP A 301 20.78 8.32 21.83
C ASP A 301 20.12 9.62 21.36
N GLU A 302 19.45 10.33 22.26
CA GLU A 302 18.69 11.55 21.92
C GLU A 302 19.59 12.64 21.34
N ILE A 303 20.81 12.80 21.84
CA ILE A 303 21.73 13.84 21.35
C ILE A 303 22.15 13.53 19.92
N VAL A 304 22.45 12.27 19.63
CA VAL A 304 22.82 11.81 18.28
C VAL A 304 21.67 11.96 17.30
N GLU A 305 20.45 11.52 17.67
CA GLU A 305 19.28 11.63 16.78
C GLU A 305 18.82 13.07 16.59
N ASP A 306 18.92 13.93 17.62
CA ASP A 306 18.61 15.35 17.48
C ASP A 306 19.57 16.08 16.55
N GLU A 307 20.87 15.75 16.60
CA GLU A 307 21.86 16.33 15.68
C GLU A 307 21.57 15.94 14.23
N LYS A 308 21.20 14.68 13.96
CA LYS A 308 20.81 14.22 12.60
C LYS A 308 19.66 15.05 12.03
N VAL A 309 18.60 15.26 12.80
CA VAL A 309 17.41 16.00 12.35
C VAL A 309 17.70 17.51 12.29
N SER A 310 18.30 18.07 13.34
CA SER A 310 18.45 19.52 13.48
C SER A 310 19.48 20.11 12.53
N SER A 311 20.60 19.42 12.28
CA SER A 311 21.58 19.84 11.29
C SER A 311 20.98 19.85 9.87
N TYR A 312 20.23 18.79 9.50
CA TYR A 312 19.55 18.73 8.22
C TYR A 312 18.52 19.85 8.08
N CYS A 313 17.62 20.00 9.07
CA CYS A 313 16.53 20.96 9.00
C CYS A 313 17.04 22.40 8.92
N ARG A 314 18.00 22.80 9.78
CA ARG A 314 18.58 24.15 9.75
C ARG A 314 19.28 24.48 8.44
N LYS A 315 19.86 23.46 7.79
CA LYS A 315 20.56 23.64 6.52
C LYS A 315 19.61 23.73 5.32
N ARG A 316 18.60 22.86 5.25
CA ARG A 316 17.81 22.61 4.03
C ARG A 316 16.39 23.17 4.08
N VAL A 317 15.83 23.35 5.27
CA VAL A 317 14.51 23.95 5.53
C VAL A 317 14.61 24.93 6.69
N PRO A 318 15.41 26.01 6.55
CA PRO A 318 15.62 26.97 7.63
C PRO A 318 14.29 27.60 8.10
N ASP A 319 13.39 27.86 7.15
CA ASP A 319 12.03 28.30 7.43
C ASP A 319 11.22 27.10 7.96
N GLY A 320 10.91 27.13 9.26
CA GLY A 320 10.17 26.04 9.93
C GLY A 320 11.04 24.92 10.50
N ALA A 321 12.37 25.08 10.51
CA ALA A 321 13.29 24.11 11.09
C ALA A 321 12.92 23.75 12.54
N ASP A 322 12.69 24.76 13.40
CA ASP A 322 12.41 24.53 14.82
C ASP A 322 11.10 23.75 15.05
N SER A 323 10.06 24.03 14.27
CA SER A 323 8.79 23.30 14.34
C SER A 323 9.00 21.82 13.98
N THR A 324 9.74 21.55 12.91
CA THR A 324 10.07 20.19 12.48
C THR A 324 10.92 19.48 13.55
N ILE A 325 12.00 20.11 14.02
CA ILE A 325 12.89 19.56 15.04
C ILE A 325 12.09 19.21 16.32
N ASN A 326 11.21 20.09 16.77
CA ASN A 326 10.39 19.85 17.96
C ASN A 326 9.42 18.68 17.78
N VAL A 327 8.84 18.50 16.59
CA VAL A 327 8.02 17.31 16.29
C VAL A 327 8.84 16.02 16.47
N PHE A 328 10.05 15.97 15.92
CA PHE A 328 10.93 14.80 16.07
C PHE A 328 11.37 14.55 17.51
N ARG A 329 11.70 15.60 18.27
CA ARG A 329 11.98 15.49 19.71
C ARG A 329 10.80 14.91 20.49
N ASN A 330 9.58 15.37 20.20
CA ASN A 330 8.38 14.86 20.85
C ASN A 330 8.15 13.38 20.54
N MET A 331 8.31 12.96 19.27
CA MET A 331 8.21 11.55 18.89
C MET A 331 9.25 10.69 19.63
N ARG A 332 10.51 11.13 19.70
CA ARG A 332 11.56 10.42 20.42
C ARG A 332 11.32 10.40 21.93
N GLN A 333 10.82 11.48 22.52
CA GLN A 333 10.42 11.50 23.94
C GLN A 333 9.35 10.44 24.24
N ALA A 334 8.36 10.27 23.35
CA ALA A 334 7.35 9.22 23.49
C ALA A 334 7.93 7.80 23.35
N LEU A 335 8.96 7.63 22.52
CA LEU A 335 9.64 6.34 22.27
C LEU A 335 10.72 5.99 23.29
N ALA A 336 11.31 6.97 23.98
CA ALA A 336 12.38 6.79 24.96
C ALA A 336 12.07 5.73 26.05
N PRO A 337 10.87 5.69 26.68
CA PRO A 337 10.55 4.64 27.65
C PRO A 337 10.29 3.26 27.01
N GLN A 338 10.26 3.19 25.68
CA GLN A 338 9.90 2.00 24.90
C GLN A 338 11.09 1.33 24.19
N GLN A 339 12.30 1.89 24.32
CA GLN A 339 13.49 1.34 23.67
C GLN A 339 13.74 -0.12 24.04
N GLY A 340 14.07 -0.94 23.04
CA GLY A 340 14.36 -2.36 23.20
C GLY A 340 13.13 -3.22 23.51
N GLN A 341 11.95 -2.63 23.70
CA GLN A 341 10.73 -3.41 23.88
C GLN A 341 10.42 -4.21 22.61
N VAL A 342 10.00 -5.45 22.80
CA VAL A 342 9.50 -6.30 21.71
C VAL A 342 8.09 -5.81 21.33
N ARG A 343 7.86 -5.74 20.03
CA ARG A 343 6.56 -5.49 19.40
C ARG A 343 6.22 -6.68 18.52
N GLU A 344 4.93 -6.88 18.33
CA GLU A 344 4.40 -7.90 17.43
C GLU A 344 3.58 -7.19 16.34
N THR A 345 3.63 -7.74 15.15
CA THR A 345 2.78 -7.41 13.99
C THR A 345 2.52 -8.71 13.23
N THR A 346 1.96 -8.62 12.03
CA THR A 346 1.55 -9.79 11.25
C THR A 346 1.96 -9.66 9.79
N LEU A 347 2.52 -10.75 9.24
CA LEU A 347 2.75 -10.90 7.80
C LEU A 347 1.65 -11.77 7.20
N ILE A 348 1.27 -11.49 5.95
CA ILE A 348 0.30 -12.29 5.21
C ILE A 348 0.83 -12.58 3.79
N ALA A 349 0.59 -13.79 3.31
CA ALA A 349 0.88 -14.19 1.94
C ALA A 349 -0.33 -14.94 1.37
N MET A 350 -0.79 -14.51 0.21
CA MET A 350 -1.91 -15.08 -0.53
C MET A 350 -1.43 -15.59 -1.89
N VAL A 351 -2.08 -16.64 -2.41
CA VAL A 351 -1.87 -17.13 -3.77
C VAL A 351 -3.20 -17.27 -4.52
N ILE A 352 -3.20 -16.80 -5.76
CA ILE A 352 -4.29 -16.94 -6.72
C ILE A 352 -3.67 -17.60 -7.96
N GLY A 353 -3.78 -18.93 -8.02
CA GLY A 353 -3.08 -19.75 -9.01
C GLY A 353 -1.58 -19.66 -8.80
N GLU A 354 -0.87 -19.19 -9.81
CA GLU A 354 0.59 -19.00 -9.79
C GLU A 354 1.02 -17.59 -9.35
N VAL A 355 0.07 -16.70 -9.04
CA VAL A 355 0.36 -15.33 -8.61
C VAL A 355 0.30 -15.21 -7.10
N ALA A 356 1.42 -14.83 -6.50
CA ALA A 356 1.58 -14.59 -5.07
C ALA A 356 1.49 -13.10 -4.73
N ILE A 357 0.79 -12.80 -3.63
CA ILE A 357 0.66 -11.47 -3.04
C ILE A 357 1.19 -11.54 -1.61
N VAL A 358 2.16 -10.71 -1.26
CA VAL A 358 2.73 -10.63 0.09
C VAL A 358 2.37 -9.28 0.71
N GLY A 359 1.53 -9.32 1.74
CA GLY A 359 1.21 -8.17 2.57
C GLY A 359 2.28 -7.92 3.64
N VAL A 360 2.80 -6.69 3.69
CA VAL A 360 3.78 -6.25 4.69
C VAL A 360 3.27 -5.04 5.49
N PRO A 361 3.43 -5.01 6.83
CA PRO A 361 2.79 -4.03 7.72
C PRO A 361 3.58 -2.72 7.84
N GLY A 362 3.99 -2.12 6.72
CA GLY A 362 4.77 -0.90 6.73
C GLY A 362 5.17 -0.42 5.34
N GLU A 363 5.95 0.65 5.29
CA GLU A 363 6.45 1.23 4.04
C GLU A 363 7.76 0.55 3.63
N LEU A 364 7.64 -0.60 2.95
CA LEU A 364 8.79 -1.41 2.56
C LEU A 364 9.65 -0.70 1.51
N PHE A 365 10.96 -0.68 1.74
CA PHE A 365 11.92 -0.17 0.76
C PHE A 365 11.93 -1.01 -0.50
N THR A 366 12.11 -0.33 -1.64
CA THR A 366 11.99 -0.95 -2.95
C THR A 366 13.04 -2.04 -3.18
N GLY A 367 14.26 -1.88 -2.65
CA GLY A 367 15.30 -2.91 -2.73
C GLY A 367 14.88 -4.23 -2.08
N LEU A 368 14.27 -4.15 -0.89
CA LEU A 368 13.72 -5.33 -0.19
C LEU A 368 12.54 -5.95 -0.94
N GLY A 369 11.69 -5.12 -1.54
CA GLY A 369 10.60 -5.61 -2.39
C GLY A 369 11.11 -6.36 -3.62
N VAL A 370 12.17 -5.86 -4.27
CA VAL A 370 12.81 -6.54 -5.40
C VAL A 370 13.46 -7.86 -4.95
N ASP A 371 14.20 -7.86 -3.83
CA ASP A 371 14.82 -9.08 -3.27
C ASP A 371 13.77 -10.18 -3.00
N LEU A 372 12.64 -9.81 -2.41
CA LEU A 372 11.53 -10.74 -2.17
C LEU A 372 11.00 -11.36 -3.47
N LYS A 373 10.85 -10.56 -4.52
CA LYS A 373 10.36 -11.03 -5.82
C LYS A 373 11.35 -11.99 -6.48
N GLU A 374 12.64 -11.62 -6.48
CA GLU A 374 13.70 -12.41 -7.13
C GLU A 374 13.94 -13.76 -6.45
N ARG A 375 13.75 -13.84 -5.14
CA ARG A 375 13.95 -15.06 -4.35
C ARG A 375 12.70 -15.93 -4.21
N SER A 376 11.56 -15.46 -4.72
CA SER A 376 10.28 -16.15 -4.57
C SER A 376 10.23 -17.49 -5.32
N PRO A 377 9.55 -18.51 -4.79
CA PRO A 377 9.25 -19.73 -5.53
C PRO A 377 8.14 -19.55 -6.59
N PHE A 378 7.43 -18.41 -6.60
CA PHE A 378 6.40 -18.09 -7.59
C PHE A 378 6.96 -17.13 -8.64
N GLU A 379 6.71 -17.41 -9.92
CA GLU A 379 7.13 -16.55 -11.04
C GLU A 379 6.56 -15.12 -10.90
N HIS A 380 5.33 -15.02 -10.40
CA HIS A 380 4.64 -13.75 -10.23
C HIS A 380 4.43 -13.49 -8.75
N THR A 381 5.26 -12.63 -8.16
CA THR A 381 5.18 -12.25 -6.75
C THR A 381 5.09 -10.74 -6.61
N TYR A 382 4.15 -10.25 -5.81
CA TYR A 382 3.93 -8.82 -5.62
C TYR A 382 3.79 -8.45 -4.15
N VAL A 383 4.36 -7.30 -3.81
CA VAL A 383 4.27 -6.75 -2.46
C VAL A 383 3.03 -5.86 -2.38
N VAL A 384 2.30 -5.98 -1.28
CA VAL A 384 1.30 -5.01 -0.83
C VAL A 384 1.77 -4.43 0.50
N SER A 385 2.28 -3.20 0.45
CA SER A 385 2.70 -2.47 1.65
C SER A 385 1.49 -1.99 2.44
N LEU A 386 1.70 -1.56 3.69
CA LEU A 386 0.63 -1.11 4.59
C LEU A 386 -0.47 -2.16 4.82
N ALA A 387 -0.11 -3.44 4.75
CA ALA A 387 -1.06 -4.54 4.88
C ALA A 387 -1.21 -4.96 6.35
N ASN A 388 -2.46 -4.94 6.83
CA ASN A 388 -2.92 -5.40 8.15
C ASN A 388 -2.32 -4.70 9.38
N ASP A 389 -1.39 -3.75 9.21
CA ASP A 389 -0.83 -2.89 10.25
C ASP A 389 0.08 -1.82 9.59
N TRP A 390 0.56 -0.85 10.36
CA TRP A 390 1.63 0.07 9.96
C TRP A 390 2.66 0.24 11.07
N MET A 391 3.92 -0.05 10.74
CA MET A 391 5.06 0.10 11.64
C MET A 391 6.03 1.22 11.25
N GLY A 392 5.63 2.10 10.33
CA GLY A 392 6.50 3.09 9.74
C GLY A 392 7.28 2.58 8.53
N TYR A 393 8.36 3.28 8.20
CA TYR A 393 9.32 2.88 7.18
C TYR A 393 10.05 1.61 7.56
N LEU A 394 10.25 0.76 6.56
CA LEU A 394 11.02 -0.48 6.63
C LEU A 394 12.24 -0.38 5.70
N PRO A 395 13.29 0.35 6.12
CA PRO A 395 14.56 0.44 5.39
C PRO A 395 15.37 -0.86 5.51
N ASP A 396 16.26 -1.07 4.54
CA ASP A 396 17.35 -2.04 4.64
C ASP A 396 18.51 -1.49 5.50
N ARG A 397 19.48 -2.37 5.82
CA ARG A 397 20.67 -2.00 6.61
C ARG A 397 21.51 -0.90 5.96
N GLU A 398 21.70 -0.95 4.65
CA GLU A 398 22.47 0.09 3.92
C GLU A 398 21.81 1.46 4.07
N ALA A 399 20.49 1.52 3.98
CA ALA A 399 19.75 2.76 4.18
C ALA A 399 19.91 3.31 5.60
N HIS A 400 19.95 2.47 6.64
CA HIS A 400 20.24 2.89 8.00
C HIS A 400 21.64 3.50 8.15
N GLU A 401 22.65 2.89 7.51
CA GLU A 401 24.03 3.41 7.49
C GLU A 401 24.10 4.79 6.82
N LEU A 402 23.36 4.99 5.73
CA LEU A 402 23.29 6.25 4.99
C LEU A 402 22.47 7.35 5.69
N GLY A 403 21.51 6.98 6.54
CA GLY A 403 20.65 7.91 7.26
C GLY A 403 19.52 8.51 6.41
N GLY A 404 19.09 9.73 6.76
CA GLY A 404 17.97 10.44 6.12
C GLY A 404 16.60 10.16 6.75
N TYR A 405 15.59 10.92 6.30
CA TYR A 405 14.27 11.01 6.93
C TYR A 405 13.62 9.66 7.25
N GLN A 406 13.60 8.73 6.31
CA GLN A 406 12.99 7.39 6.49
C GLN A 406 13.68 6.52 7.55
N THR A 407 14.83 6.96 8.08
CA THR A 407 15.65 6.20 9.05
C THR A 407 15.90 6.95 10.35
N TRP A 408 15.57 8.25 10.41
CA TRP A 408 15.64 9.03 11.64
C TRP A 408 14.70 8.46 12.68
N MET A 409 15.14 8.40 13.94
CA MET A 409 14.30 7.87 15.00
C MET A 409 13.06 8.75 15.21
N GLY A 410 11.89 8.13 15.10
CA GLY A 410 10.58 8.74 15.29
C GLY A 410 9.46 7.71 15.16
N LEU A 411 8.22 8.12 15.38
CA LEU A 411 7.06 7.22 15.26
C LEU A 411 6.86 6.69 13.82
N HIS A 412 7.41 7.38 12.82
CA HIS A 412 7.43 6.98 11.42
C HIS A 412 8.56 6.00 11.07
N SER A 413 9.55 5.78 11.95
CA SER A 413 10.68 4.88 11.70
C SER A 413 11.35 4.49 13.02
N TYR A 414 10.92 3.38 13.62
CA TYR A 414 11.37 2.96 14.95
C TYR A 414 11.80 1.49 15.06
N ALA A 415 11.51 0.67 14.03
CA ALA A 415 11.86 -0.74 14.03
C ALA A 415 13.38 -0.97 13.99
N GLU A 416 13.84 -2.04 14.66
CA GLU A 416 15.26 -2.40 14.72
C GLU A 416 15.89 -2.63 13.34
N GLU A 417 17.16 -2.27 13.19
CA GLU A 417 17.88 -2.44 11.93
C GLU A 417 17.94 -3.93 11.54
N GLY A 418 17.61 -4.22 10.27
CA GLY A 418 17.46 -5.60 9.81
C GLY A 418 16.04 -6.16 9.87
N THR A 419 15.07 -5.37 10.36
CA THR A 419 13.67 -5.81 10.42
C THR A 419 13.12 -6.07 9.02
N GLY A 420 13.40 -5.20 8.05
CA GLY A 420 12.95 -5.35 6.67
C GLY A 420 13.45 -6.66 6.03
N GLU A 421 14.74 -6.96 6.14
CA GLU A 421 15.35 -8.20 5.63
C GLU A 421 14.75 -9.44 6.30
N ARG A 422 14.55 -9.39 7.63
CA ARG A 422 13.92 -10.49 8.36
C ARG A 422 12.47 -10.72 7.93
N MET A 423 11.74 -9.66 7.58
CA MET A 423 10.39 -9.78 7.02
C MET A 423 10.44 -10.44 5.65
N VAL A 424 11.36 -10.05 4.77
CA VAL A 424 11.56 -10.71 3.46
C VAL A 424 11.83 -12.20 3.64
N ASP A 425 12.73 -12.57 4.55
CA ASP A 425 13.05 -13.97 4.82
C ASP A 425 11.84 -14.76 5.35
N GLU A 426 11.03 -14.18 6.23
CA GLU A 426 9.84 -14.83 6.75
C GLU A 426 8.74 -14.97 5.69
N SER A 427 8.52 -13.94 4.87
CA SER A 427 7.62 -13.99 3.73
C SER A 427 8.03 -15.07 2.72
N LEU A 428 9.32 -15.23 2.45
CA LEU A 428 9.82 -16.30 1.58
C LEU A 428 9.54 -17.69 2.16
N ARG A 429 9.65 -17.88 3.47
CA ARG A 429 9.25 -19.15 4.12
C ARG A 429 7.75 -19.41 3.99
N MET A 430 6.93 -18.37 4.09
CA MET A 430 5.47 -18.48 3.87
C MET A 430 5.17 -18.87 2.42
N LEU A 431 5.84 -18.25 1.45
CA LEU A 431 5.70 -18.57 0.03
C LEU A 431 6.16 -20.00 -0.29
N GLN A 432 7.27 -20.47 0.29
CA GLN A 432 7.71 -21.86 0.14
C GLN A 432 6.67 -22.85 0.67
N GLN A 433 6.01 -22.54 1.80
CA GLN A 433 4.92 -23.36 2.31
C GLN A 433 3.69 -23.33 1.39
N LEU A 434 3.41 -22.18 0.77
CA LEU A 434 2.32 -22.04 -0.21
C LEU A 434 2.67 -22.70 -1.56
N ALA A 435 3.94 -22.91 -1.89
CA ALA A 435 4.38 -23.58 -3.11
C ALA A 435 4.42 -25.11 -2.96
N ALA A 436 4.65 -25.59 -1.73
CA ALA A 436 4.49 -27.00 -1.37
C ALA A 436 3.02 -27.45 -1.45
#